data_AF-A0ABD2YIK5-F1
#
_entry.id   AF-A0ABD2YIK5-F1
#
_cell.length_a   1.000
_cell.length_b   1.000
_cell.length_c   1.000
_cell.angle_alpha   90.00
_cell.angle_beta   90.00
_cell.angle_gamma   90.00
#
_symmetry.space_group_name_H-M   'P 1'
#
loop_
_entity.id
_entity.type
_entity.pdbx_description
1 polymer ?
#
loop_
_entity_poly.entity_id
_entity_poly.type
_entity_poly.pdbx_seq_one_letter_code
_entity_poly.pdbx_strand_id
1 'polypeptide(L)'
;MLLFFKIQQDYFCRYEHVFEIIDKRWEDQLGQPLHAAGYFLNPQYKYSSDFQSDVNVKRGLYDSIARMVEDPNERLKIDMQLDYFRDAKGLFGIQTAILTRNKKSPADWWESYGDECPELKNFAIRILSLTCNSLGCERNWNAFELVHAKRRNRLAPKRMNDLVFVMYNLKLQERQRQG
;
A
#
# COMPACT_ATOMS: atom_id res chain seq x y z
N MET A 1 26.90 12.86 -8.48
CA MET A 1 26.08 13.56 -7.46
C MET A 1 25.39 14.83 -7.99
N LEU A 2 25.98 15.59 -8.93
CA LEU A 2 25.34 16.82 -9.47
C LEU A 2 24.58 16.65 -10.80
N LEU A 3 24.81 15.57 -11.57
CA LEU A 3 24.03 15.26 -12.79
C LEU A 3 22.71 14.51 -12.49
N PHE A 4 22.62 13.84 -11.33
CA PHE A 4 21.41 13.13 -10.87
C PHE A 4 20.31 14.10 -10.42
N PHE A 5 20.68 15.26 -9.86
CA PHE A 5 19.72 16.30 -9.49
C PHE A 5 19.10 17.02 -10.70
N LYS A 6 19.85 17.18 -11.79
CA LYS A 6 19.38 17.93 -12.97
C LYS A 6 18.36 17.16 -13.80
N ILE A 7 18.48 15.84 -13.85
CA ILE A 7 17.54 14.96 -14.56
C ILE A 7 16.25 14.78 -13.74
N GLN A 8 16.30 14.65 -12.41
CA GLN A 8 15.09 14.65 -11.58
C GLN A 8 14.25 15.91 -11.77
N GLN A 9 14.89 17.08 -11.93
CA GLN A 9 14.21 18.36 -12.10
C GLN A 9 13.44 18.45 -13.43
N ASP A 10 13.99 17.94 -14.54
CA ASP A 10 13.34 17.95 -15.86
C ASP A 10 12.17 16.95 -16.03
N TYR A 11 12.09 15.93 -15.18
CA TYR A 11 10.99 14.94 -15.15
C TYR A 11 9.90 15.31 -14.16
N PHE A 12 10.28 15.86 -13.00
CA PHE A 12 9.34 16.45 -12.04
C PHE A 12 8.56 17.58 -12.73
N CYS A 13 9.23 18.51 -13.40
CA CYS A 13 8.59 19.62 -14.13
C CYS A 13 7.59 19.21 -15.24
N ARG A 14 7.67 17.99 -15.80
CA ARG A 14 6.81 17.57 -16.94
C ARG A 14 5.51 16.89 -16.54
N TYR A 15 5.44 16.32 -15.35
CA TYR A 15 4.24 15.67 -14.82
C TYR A 15 3.86 16.17 -13.43
N GLU A 16 4.57 17.20 -12.92
CA GLU A 16 4.32 17.91 -11.66
C GLU A 16 2.84 18.16 -11.51
N HIS A 17 2.22 18.78 -12.51
CA HIS A 17 0.81 19.15 -12.45
C HIS A 17 -0.14 17.96 -12.38
N VAL A 18 0.21 16.80 -12.96
CA VAL A 18 -0.63 15.60 -12.90
C VAL A 18 -0.48 14.91 -11.55
N PHE A 19 0.74 14.81 -11.04
CA PHE A 19 1.00 14.29 -9.69
C PHE A 19 0.45 15.23 -8.63
N GLU A 20 0.63 16.54 -8.74
CA GLU A 20 0.00 17.54 -7.90
C GLU A 20 -1.52 17.45 -7.94
N ILE A 21 -2.16 17.19 -9.09
CA ILE A 21 -3.62 16.98 -9.13
C ILE A 21 -4.01 15.67 -8.43
N ILE A 22 -3.25 14.60 -8.60
CA ILE A 22 -3.53 13.30 -7.97
C ILE A 22 -3.29 13.40 -6.47
N ASP A 23 -2.14 13.90 -6.06
CA ASP A 23 -1.70 14.10 -4.68
C ASP A 23 -2.60 15.10 -3.97
N LYS A 24 -2.93 16.25 -4.58
CA LYS A 24 -3.88 17.21 -4.00
C LYS A 24 -5.27 16.61 -3.86
N ARG A 25 -5.76 15.89 -4.87
CA ARG A 25 -7.07 15.22 -4.80
C ARG A 25 -7.06 14.03 -3.82
N TRP A 26 -5.90 13.42 -3.59
CA TRP A 26 -5.69 12.35 -2.63
C TRP A 26 -5.58 12.91 -1.21
N GLU A 27 -4.81 13.96 -0.96
CA GLU A 27 -4.71 14.69 0.30
C GLU A 27 -6.05 15.34 0.69
N ASP A 28 -6.73 16.00 -0.26
CA ASP A 28 -8.02 16.68 -0.05
C ASP A 28 -9.18 15.71 0.24
N GLN A 29 -9.11 14.45 -0.21
CA GLN A 29 -10.23 13.51 -0.09
C GLN A 29 -9.96 12.25 0.73
N LEU A 30 -8.70 11.83 0.87
CA LEU A 30 -8.33 10.46 1.29
C LEU A 30 -7.10 10.37 2.19
N GLY A 31 -6.20 11.34 2.15
CA GLY A 31 -4.91 11.28 2.84
C GLY A 31 -5.09 11.10 4.34
N GLN A 32 -5.92 11.93 4.97
CA GLN A 32 -6.15 11.83 6.41
C GLN A 32 -6.83 10.51 6.83
N PRO A 33 -7.93 10.06 6.17
CA PRO A 33 -8.52 8.77 6.49
C PRO A 33 -7.58 7.58 6.26
N LEU A 34 -6.84 7.55 5.15
CA LEU A 34 -5.94 6.43 4.83
C LEU A 34 -4.72 6.38 5.73
N HIS A 35 -4.15 7.53 6.11
CA HIS A 35 -3.07 7.58 7.09
C HIS A 35 -3.56 7.15 8.47
N ALA A 36 -4.76 7.57 8.89
CA ALA A 36 -5.39 7.10 10.12
C ALA A 36 -5.62 5.57 10.10
N ALA A 37 -6.16 5.04 9.00
CA ALA A 37 -6.36 3.60 8.82
C ALA A 37 -5.04 2.84 8.84
N GLY A 38 -4.04 3.31 8.09
CA GLY A 38 -2.71 2.71 8.05
C GLY A 38 -2.00 2.74 9.41
N TYR A 39 -2.13 3.84 10.15
CA TYR A 39 -1.61 3.96 11.52
C TYR A 39 -2.29 2.96 12.46
N PHE A 40 -3.63 2.84 12.40
CA PHE A 40 -4.38 1.90 13.21
C PHE A 40 -4.04 0.44 12.89
N LEU A 41 -3.88 0.11 11.61
CA LEU A 41 -3.68 -1.26 11.13
C LEU A 41 -2.22 -1.72 11.19
N ASN A 42 -1.27 -0.82 11.41
CA ASN A 42 0.13 -1.20 11.53
C ASN A 42 0.40 -1.87 12.90
N PRO A 43 0.80 -3.16 12.94
CA PRO A 43 0.99 -3.88 14.19
C PRO A 43 2.11 -3.30 15.06
N GLN A 44 3.13 -2.66 14.47
CA GLN A 44 4.17 -1.98 15.25
C GLN A 44 3.59 -0.83 16.06
N TYR A 45 2.70 -0.03 15.46
CA TYR A 45 2.09 1.12 16.14
C TYR A 45 0.93 0.68 17.03
N LYS A 46 0.03 -0.16 16.52
CA LYS A 46 -1.18 -0.60 17.22
C LYS A 46 -0.93 -1.18 18.61
N TYR A 47 0.15 -1.93 18.76
CA TYR A 47 0.49 -2.63 19.99
C TYR A 47 1.65 -1.96 20.75
N SER A 48 2.04 -0.76 20.36
CA SER A 48 2.98 0.06 21.15
C SER A 48 2.29 0.60 22.40
N SER A 49 3.05 0.84 23.47
CA SER A 49 2.57 1.55 24.66
C SER A 49 2.05 2.95 24.34
N ASP A 50 2.58 3.56 23.28
CA ASP A 50 2.33 4.95 22.91
C ASP A 50 1.20 5.07 21.88
N PHE A 51 0.47 3.98 21.61
CA PHE A 51 -0.61 3.98 20.64
C PHE A 51 -1.77 4.87 21.09
N GLN A 52 -2.11 5.86 20.27
CA GLN A 52 -3.25 6.75 20.53
C GLN A 52 -4.37 6.45 19.54
N SER A 53 -5.43 5.81 20.04
CA SER A 53 -6.65 5.53 19.26
C SER A 53 -7.71 6.59 19.50
N ASP A 54 -7.41 7.84 19.14
CA ASP A 54 -8.39 8.91 19.30
C ASP A 54 -9.59 8.76 18.33
N VAL A 55 -10.58 9.64 18.49
CA VAL A 55 -11.80 9.64 17.67
C VAL A 55 -11.48 9.87 16.19
N ASN A 56 -10.44 10.62 15.87
CA ASN A 56 -10.06 10.93 14.49
C ASN A 56 -9.43 9.71 13.81
N VAL A 57 -8.59 8.95 14.52
CA VAL A 57 -8.02 7.70 14.02
C VAL A 57 -9.11 6.68 13.72
N LYS A 58 -10.08 6.53 14.64
CA LYS A 58 -11.23 5.63 14.42
C LYS A 58 -12.13 6.10 13.27
N ARG A 59 -12.46 7.40 13.21
CA ARG A 59 -13.25 7.96 12.11
C ARG A 59 -12.54 7.72 10.77
N GLY A 60 -11.25 8.01 10.68
CA GLY A 60 -10.46 7.80 9.46
C GLY A 60 -10.41 6.32 9.02
N LEU A 61 -10.33 5.39 9.97
CA LEU A 61 -10.45 3.96 9.68
C LEU A 61 -11.81 3.62 9.05
N TYR A 62 -12.92 4.02 9.69
CA TYR A 62 -14.26 3.71 9.19
C TYR A 62 -14.58 4.43 7.88
N ASP A 63 -14.12 5.66 7.69
CA ASP A 63 -14.23 6.37 6.41
C ASP A 63 -13.47 5.64 5.29
N SER A 64 -12.28 5.10 5.59
CA SER A 64 -11.51 4.29 4.64
C SER A 64 -12.24 2.99 4.28
N ILE A 65 -12.82 2.31 5.27
CA ILE A 65 -13.62 1.09 5.05
C ILE A 65 -14.82 1.40 4.15
N ALA A 66 -15.61 2.43 4.51
CA ALA A 66 -16.80 2.82 3.77
C ALA A 66 -16.49 3.19 2.32
N ARG A 67 -15.31 3.79 2.06
CA ARG A 67 -14.90 4.22 0.72
C ARG A 67 -14.29 3.12 -0.13
N MET A 68 -13.62 2.14 0.47
CA MET A 68 -12.86 1.13 -0.27
C MET A 68 -13.56 -0.22 -0.41
N VAL A 69 -14.56 -0.47 0.43
CA VAL A 69 -15.37 -1.69 0.47
C VAL A 69 -16.79 -1.31 0.10
N GLU A 70 -17.35 -1.84 -0.99
CA GLU A 70 -18.69 -1.47 -1.46
C GLU A 70 -19.80 -2.25 -0.72
N ASP A 71 -19.58 -3.55 -0.47
CA ASP A 71 -20.55 -4.44 0.15
C ASP A 71 -20.72 -4.14 1.65
N PRO A 72 -21.92 -3.77 2.13
CA PRO A 72 -22.19 -3.58 3.54
C PRO A 72 -21.93 -4.83 4.41
N ASN A 73 -22.14 -6.03 3.87
CA ASN A 73 -21.92 -7.26 4.64
C ASN A 73 -20.42 -7.50 4.87
N GLU A 74 -19.58 -7.24 3.87
CA GLU A 74 -18.13 -7.27 4.02
C GLU A 74 -17.65 -6.23 5.05
N ARG A 75 -18.21 -5.01 5.05
CA ARG A 75 -17.89 -3.98 6.07
C ARG A 75 -18.21 -4.45 7.49
N LEU A 76 -19.35 -5.12 7.68
CA LEU A 76 -19.74 -5.67 8.99
C LEU A 76 -18.78 -6.76 9.46
N LYS A 77 -18.34 -7.64 8.55
CA LYS A 77 -17.33 -8.66 8.88
C LYS A 77 -15.99 -8.04 9.25
N ILE A 78 -15.55 -7.02 8.52
CA ILE A 78 -14.33 -6.26 8.85
C ILE A 78 -14.45 -5.67 10.26
N ASP A 79 -15.59 -5.06 10.60
CA ASP A 79 -15.84 -4.49 11.93
C ASP A 79 -15.73 -5.55 13.04
N MET A 80 -16.36 -6.72 12.87
CA MET A 80 -16.23 -7.83 13.82
C MET A 80 -14.78 -8.34 13.94
N GLN A 81 -14.05 -8.42 12.83
CA GLN A 81 -12.66 -8.87 12.82
C GLN A 81 -11.69 -7.84 13.42
N LEU A 82 -12.04 -6.54 13.42
CA LEU A 82 -11.25 -5.52 14.09
C LEU A 82 -11.13 -5.78 15.60
N ASP A 83 -12.12 -6.42 16.22
CA ASP A 83 -12.05 -6.83 17.63
C ASP A 83 -10.95 -7.89 17.86
N TYR A 84 -10.79 -8.84 16.95
CA TYR A 84 -9.74 -9.85 17.04
C TYR A 84 -8.36 -9.23 16.97
N PHE A 85 -8.16 -8.31 16.02
CA PHE A 85 -6.90 -7.58 15.89
C PHE A 85 -6.69 -6.62 17.08
N ARG A 86 -7.71 -5.90 17.55
CA ARG A 86 -7.56 -4.99 18.69
C ARG A 86 -7.11 -5.73 19.95
N ASP A 87 -7.70 -6.88 20.20
CA ASP A 87 -7.51 -7.63 21.45
C ASP A 87 -6.37 -8.67 21.33
N ALA A 88 -5.62 -8.68 20.21
CA ALA A 88 -4.60 -9.68 19.88
C ALA A 88 -5.09 -11.14 20.05
N LYS A 89 -6.32 -11.42 19.60
CA LYS A 89 -6.90 -12.77 19.67
C LYS A 89 -6.39 -13.65 18.54
N GLY A 90 -6.46 -14.97 18.76
CA GLY A 90 -6.16 -15.95 17.72
C GLY A 90 -4.71 -15.86 17.23
N LEU A 91 -4.51 -15.92 15.92
CA LEU A 91 -3.17 -15.83 15.31
C LEU A 91 -2.43 -14.52 15.62
N PHE A 92 -3.12 -13.43 15.96
CA PHE A 92 -2.46 -12.16 16.30
C PHE A 92 -1.77 -12.16 17.67
N GLY A 93 -2.15 -13.10 18.54
CA GLY A 93 -1.65 -13.23 19.91
C GLY A 93 -0.56 -14.28 20.10
N ILE A 94 -0.23 -15.07 19.08
CA ILE A 94 0.82 -16.09 19.19
C ILE A 94 2.19 -15.44 19.38
N GLN A 95 3.09 -16.14 20.05
CA GLN A 95 4.41 -15.61 20.40
C GLN A 95 5.20 -15.11 19.17
N THR A 96 5.14 -15.82 18.05
CA THR A 96 5.83 -15.43 16.81
C THR A 96 5.22 -14.18 16.17
N ALA A 97 3.90 -14.01 16.23
CA ALA A 97 3.22 -12.80 15.75
C ALA A 97 3.65 -11.59 16.56
N ILE A 98 3.70 -11.72 17.90
CA ILE A 98 4.15 -10.66 18.81
C ILE A 98 5.60 -10.26 18.52
N LEU A 99 6.51 -11.24 18.43
CA LEU A 99 7.94 -10.99 18.23
C LEU A 99 8.31 -10.40 16.86
N THR A 100 7.39 -10.45 15.88
CA THR A 100 7.63 -10.01 14.50
C THR A 100 6.91 -8.73 14.11
N ARG A 101 6.13 -8.11 15.02
CA ARG A 101 5.35 -6.87 14.76
C ARG A 101 6.19 -5.72 14.19
N ASN A 102 7.44 -5.60 14.62
CA ASN A 102 8.41 -4.58 14.17
C ASN A 102 9.55 -5.16 13.32
N LYS A 103 9.49 -6.45 12.96
CA LYS A 103 10.53 -7.13 12.17
C LYS A 103 10.10 -7.45 10.74
N LYS A 104 8.79 -7.50 10.49
CA LYS A 104 8.19 -7.67 9.16
C LYS A 104 7.66 -6.33 8.66
N SER A 105 7.55 -6.20 7.34
CA SER A 105 6.72 -5.13 6.79
C SER A 105 5.27 -5.34 7.28
N PRO A 106 4.49 -4.27 7.49
CA PRO A 106 3.11 -4.41 7.94
C PRO A 106 2.27 -5.33 7.05
N ALA A 107 2.42 -5.23 5.72
CA ALA A 107 1.71 -6.10 4.78
C ALA A 107 2.10 -7.58 4.93
N ASP A 108 3.40 -7.89 5.05
CA ASP A 108 3.86 -9.28 5.23
C ASP A 108 3.43 -9.86 6.58
N TRP A 109 3.33 -9.02 7.62
CA TRP A 109 2.81 -9.43 8.92
C TRP A 109 1.34 -9.82 8.83
N TRP A 110 0.52 -9.00 8.17
CA TRP A 110 -0.88 -9.30 7.90
C TRP A 110 -1.05 -10.55 7.04
N GLU A 111 -0.18 -10.76 6.05
CA GLU A 111 -0.20 -11.97 5.22
C GLU A 111 0.05 -13.22 6.06
N SER A 112 0.92 -13.15 7.06
CA SER A 112 1.31 -14.31 7.89
C SER A 112 0.34 -14.65 9.01
N TYR A 113 -0.38 -13.66 9.55
CA TYR A 113 -1.14 -13.83 10.81
C TYR A 113 -2.61 -13.39 10.69
N GLY A 114 -3.04 -12.87 9.54
CA GLY A 114 -4.40 -12.41 9.30
C GLY A 114 -5.38 -13.49 8.83
N ASP A 115 -4.98 -14.75 8.73
CA ASP A 115 -5.78 -15.80 8.08
C ASP A 115 -7.11 -16.12 8.79
N GLU A 116 -7.20 -15.88 10.10
CA GLU A 116 -8.46 -16.01 10.86
C GLU A 116 -9.41 -14.82 10.66
N CYS A 117 -8.95 -13.76 10.00
CA CYS A 117 -9.69 -12.53 9.74
C CYS A 117 -9.53 -12.13 8.26
N PRO A 118 -10.07 -12.92 7.30
CA PRO A 118 -9.72 -12.78 5.89
C PRO A 118 -10.18 -11.46 5.26
N GLU A 119 -11.38 -10.96 5.58
CA GLU A 119 -11.86 -9.67 5.07
C GLU A 119 -10.98 -8.51 5.59
N LEU A 120 -10.66 -8.50 6.88
CA LEU A 120 -9.78 -7.51 7.48
C LEU A 120 -8.34 -7.65 6.97
N LYS A 121 -7.82 -8.86 6.76
CA LYS A 121 -6.48 -9.11 6.17
C LYS A 121 -6.39 -8.47 4.79
N ASN A 122 -7.35 -8.74 3.91
CA ASN A 122 -7.37 -8.19 2.56
C ASN A 122 -7.44 -6.65 2.57
N PHE A 123 -8.30 -6.10 3.42
CA PHE A 123 -8.39 -4.66 3.62
C PHE A 123 -7.08 -4.05 4.13
N ALA A 124 -6.48 -4.66 5.16
CA ALA A 124 -5.26 -4.16 5.78
C ALA A 124 -4.05 -4.21 4.84
N ILE A 125 -3.86 -5.32 4.12
CA ILE A 125 -2.81 -5.42 3.11
C ILE A 125 -2.99 -4.36 2.03
N ARG A 126 -4.22 -4.11 1.57
CA ARG A 126 -4.51 -3.07 0.57
C ARG A 126 -4.18 -1.67 1.10
N ILE A 127 -4.65 -1.30 2.29
CA ILE A 127 -4.35 0.00 2.92
C ILE A 127 -2.85 0.18 3.11
N LEU A 128 -2.19 -0.81 3.73
CA LEU A 128 -0.78 -0.72 4.06
C LEU A 128 0.10 -0.69 2.81
N SER A 129 -0.28 -1.42 1.77
CA SER A 129 0.41 -1.36 0.46
C SER A 129 0.21 -0.02 -0.24
N LEU A 130 -0.94 0.64 -0.09
CA LEU A 130 -1.18 1.99 -0.63
C LEU A 130 -0.40 3.06 0.12
N THR A 131 -0.40 3.02 1.46
CA THR A 131 0.41 3.92 2.28
C THR A 131 1.91 3.67 2.13
N CYS A 132 2.30 2.46 1.72
CA CYS A 132 3.69 2.14 1.38
C CYS A 132 4.02 2.45 -0.08
N ASN A 133 3.06 2.53 -1.02
CA ASN A 133 3.31 2.95 -2.41
C ASN A 133 3.56 4.45 -2.56
N SER A 134 3.10 5.29 -1.64
CA SER A 134 3.58 6.68 -1.56
C SER A 134 5.06 6.76 -1.12
N LEU A 135 5.57 5.74 -0.41
CA LEU A 135 7.00 5.54 -0.14
C LEU A 135 7.74 4.72 -1.21
N GLY A 136 7.02 3.87 -1.96
CA GLY A 136 7.54 2.92 -2.96
C GLY A 136 7.53 3.45 -4.40
N CYS A 137 7.07 4.68 -4.61
CA CYS A 137 7.06 5.35 -5.90
C CYS A 137 8.46 5.42 -6.55
N GLU A 138 9.53 5.31 -5.75
CA GLU A 138 10.92 5.26 -6.21
C GLU A 138 11.28 3.97 -6.98
N ARG A 139 10.61 2.84 -6.73
CA ARG A 139 11.03 1.53 -7.26
C ARG A 139 10.40 1.15 -8.60
N ASN A 140 9.17 1.62 -8.87
CA ASN A 140 8.54 1.44 -10.19
C ASN A 140 9.18 2.32 -11.28
N TRP A 141 9.83 3.42 -10.88
CA TRP A 141 10.57 4.30 -11.79
C TRP A 141 11.70 3.60 -12.54
N ASN A 142 12.45 2.69 -11.90
CA ASN A 142 13.54 1.94 -12.57
C ASN A 142 13.05 1.01 -13.70
N ALA A 143 11.84 0.45 -13.57
CA ALA A 143 11.23 -0.35 -14.62
C ALA A 143 10.73 0.52 -15.78
N PHE A 144 10.22 1.72 -15.46
CA PHE A 144 9.79 2.72 -16.42
C PHE A 144 10.97 3.33 -17.19
N GLU A 145 12.09 3.61 -16.51
CA GLU A 145 13.34 4.09 -17.11
C GLU A 145 13.91 3.09 -18.13
N LEU A 146 13.87 1.78 -17.86
CA LEU A 146 14.42 0.77 -18.77
C LEU A 146 13.67 0.71 -20.12
N VAL A 147 12.35 0.90 -20.07
CA VAL A 147 11.48 0.95 -21.27
C VAL A 147 11.71 2.25 -22.06
N HIS A 148 12.02 3.35 -21.37
CA HIS A 148 12.28 4.64 -21.99
C HIS A 148 13.75 4.87 -22.42
N ALA A 149 14.72 4.16 -21.85
CA ALA A 149 16.15 4.33 -22.13
C ALA A 149 16.57 3.73 -23.49
N LYS A 150 15.88 2.70 -24.00
CA LYS A 150 16.17 2.12 -25.31
C LYS A 150 15.24 2.68 -26.39
N ARG A 151 15.64 3.84 -26.92
CA ARG A 151 15.17 4.52 -28.15
C ARG A 151 13.79 5.18 -28.07
N ARG A 152 13.78 6.48 -28.41
CA ARG A 152 12.62 7.27 -28.87
C ARG A 152 11.77 6.47 -29.88
N ASN A 153 10.76 5.75 -29.41
CA ASN A 153 9.74 5.17 -30.26
C ASN A 153 8.38 5.66 -29.78
N ARG A 154 7.71 6.45 -30.64
CA ARG A 154 6.33 6.89 -30.46
C ARG A 154 5.39 5.68 -30.54
N LEU A 155 5.33 4.87 -29.48
CA LEU A 155 4.30 3.86 -29.33
C LEU A 155 3.10 4.50 -28.65
N ALA A 156 1.93 4.40 -29.29
CA ALA A 156 0.69 4.92 -28.76
C ALA A 156 0.40 4.29 -27.37
N PRO A 157 -0.23 5.04 -26.43
CA PRO A 157 -0.37 4.65 -25.02
C PRO A 157 -0.90 3.23 -24.78
N LYS A 158 -1.79 2.74 -25.66
CA LYS A 158 -2.33 1.38 -25.61
C LYS A 158 -1.24 0.31 -25.72
N ARG A 159 -0.29 0.48 -26.64
CA ARG A 159 0.84 -0.45 -26.84
C ARG A 159 1.86 -0.40 -25.70
N MET A 160 1.89 0.68 -24.92
CA MET A 160 2.78 0.82 -23.77
C MET A 160 2.25 0.04 -22.56
N ASN A 161 0.95 0.10 -22.30
CA ASN A 161 0.31 -0.73 -21.28
C ASN A 161 0.45 -2.22 -21.61
N ASP A 162 0.30 -2.60 -22.89
CA ASP A 162 0.51 -3.98 -23.33
C ASP A 162 1.97 -4.43 -23.12
N LEU A 163 2.95 -3.56 -23.32
CA LEU A 163 4.37 -3.88 -23.13
C LEU A 163 4.73 -4.04 -21.65
N VAL A 164 4.19 -3.17 -20.78
CA VAL A 164 4.37 -3.26 -19.33
C VAL A 164 3.71 -4.52 -18.80
N PHE A 165 2.53 -4.87 -19.31
CA PHE A 165 1.83 -6.12 -18.98
C PHE A 165 2.65 -7.36 -19.37
N VAL A 166 3.23 -7.39 -20.58
CA VAL A 166 4.09 -8.49 -21.03
C VAL A 166 5.40 -8.57 -20.23
N MET A 167 6.05 -7.44 -19.94
CA MET A 167 7.28 -7.41 -19.11
C MET A 167 7.04 -7.86 -17.67
N TYR A 168 5.90 -7.48 -17.09
CA TYR A 168 5.50 -7.93 -15.76
C TYR A 168 5.27 -9.44 -15.72
N ASN A 169 4.55 -9.99 -16.70
CA ASN A 169 4.27 -11.42 -16.79
C ASN A 169 5.52 -12.25 -17.08
N LEU A 170 6.45 -11.75 -17.91
CA LEU A 170 7.75 -12.39 -18.16
C LEU A 170 8.61 -12.46 -16.88
N LYS A 171 8.66 -11.38 -16.10
CA LYS A 171 9.36 -11.37 -14.80
C LYS A 171 8.71 -12.29 -13.77
N LEU A 172 7.40 -12.50 -13.85
CA LEU A 172 6.69 -13.45 -13.00
C LEU A 172 7.01 -14.90 -13.38
N GLN A 173 7.08 -15.21 -14.68
CA GLN A 173 7.52 -16.53 -15.16
C GLN A 173 8.98 -16.85 -14.82
N GLU A 174 9.88 -15.87 -14.89
CA GLU A 174 11.29 -16.06 -14.49
C GLU A 174 11.42 -16.39 -13.00
N ARG A 175 10.58 -15.80 -12.14
CA ARG A 175 10.53 -16.14 -10.71
C ARG A 175 9.95 -17.53 -10.45
N GLN A 176 8.99 -17.98 -11.26
CA GLN A 176 8.45 -19.34 -11.17
C GLN A 176 9.40 -20.43 -11.69
N ARG A 177 10.38 -20.09 -12.53
CA ARG A 177 11.46 -21.00 -13.00
C ARG A 177 12.66 -21.09 -12.06
N GLN A 178 12.77 -20.19 -11.09
CA GLN A 178 13.88 -20.13 -10.12
C GLN A 178 13.48 -20.60 -8.72
N GLY A 179 12.27 -21.12 -8.55
CA GLY A 179 11.88 -22.00 -7.46
C GLY A 179 11.85 -23.44 -7.95
#